data_AF-X1UCH4-F1
#
_entry.id   AF-X1UCH4-F1
#
_cell.length_a   1.000
_cell.length_b   1.000
_cell.length_c   1.000
_cell.angle_alpha   90.00
_cell.angle_beta   90.00
_cell.angle_gamma   90.00
#
_symmetry.space_group_name_H-M   'P 1'
#
loop_
_entity.id
_entity.type
_entity.pdbx_description
1 polymer ?
#
loop_
_entity_poly.entity_id
_entity_poly.type
_entity_poly.pdbx_seq_one_letter_code
_entity_poly.pdbx_strand_id
1 'polypeptide(L)' 'MKVLIADPVSEKGIDILHQHAQVDIKTGLKTEELISIIGDYEALMVRS' A
#
# COMPACT_ATOMS: atom_id res chain seq x y z
N MET A 1 12.25 -1.44 1.33
CA MET A 1 10.92 -1.13 1.89
C MET A 1 9.93 -0.78 0.80
N LYS A 2 9.11 -1.77 0.45
CA LYS A 2 7.93 -1.59 -0.41
C LYS A 2 6.68 -1.60 0.46
N VAL A 3 5.82 -0.61 0.27
CA VAL A 3 4.58 -0.43 1.02
C VAL A 3 3.41 -0.47 0.05
N LEU A 4 2.45 -1.36 0.31
CA LEU A 4 1.21 -1.44 -0.44
C LEU A 4 0.13 -0.65 0.29
N ILE A 5 -0.49 0.31 -0.39
CA ILE A 5 -1.66 1.04 0.11
C ILE A 5 -2.90 0.44 -0.55
N ALA A 6 -3.64 -0.37 0.21
CA ALA A 6 -4.84 -1.06 -0.26
C ALA A 6 -6.13 -0.25 -0.07
N ASP A 7 -6.07 0.85 0.68
CA ASP A 7 -7.20 1.73 0.97
C ASP A 7 -6.84 3.21 0.81
N PRO A 8 -7.82 4.09 0.56
CA PRO A 8 -7.57 5.51 0.40
C PRO A 8 -7.02 6.15 1.69
N VAL A 9 -5.83 6.72 1.57
CA VAL A 9 -5.10 7.48 2.60
C VAL A 9 -4.92 8.92 2.11
N SER A 10 -4.78 9.88 3.03
CA SER A 10 -4.52 11.29 2.70
C SER A 10 -3.21 11.45 1.91
N GLU A 11 -3.21 12.32 0.90
CA GLU A 11 -2.02 12.62 0.07
C GLU A 11 -0.79 12.99 0.90
N LYS A 12 -0.97 13.76 1.98
CA LYS A 12 0.14 14.13 2.88
C LYS A 12 0.82 12.91 3.53
N GLY A 13 0.08 11.86 3.85
CA GLY A 13 0.63 10.61 4.39
C GLY A 13 1.38 9.81 3.33
N ILE A 14 0.85 9.79 2.11
CA ILE A 14 1.46 9.17 0.93
C ILE A 14 2.79 9.85 0.59
N ASP A 15 2.84 11.19 0.58
CA ASP A 15 4.05 11.95 0.30
C ASP A 15 5.17 11.66 1.29
N ILE A 16 4.84 11.59 2.59
CA ILE A 16 5.81 11.26 3.63
C ILE A 16 6.34 9.83 3.43
N LEU A 17 5.47 8.89 3.10
CA LEU A 17 5.88 7.50 2.85
C LEU A 17 6.77 7.39 1.61
N HIS A 18 6.47 8.12 0.53
CA HIS A 18 7.30 8.15 -0.68
C HIS A 18 8.72 8.64 -0.43
N GLN A 19 8.94 9.47 0.59
CA GLN A 19 10.29 9.92 0.96
C GLN A 19 11.12 8.83 1.66
N HIS A 20 10.47 7.82 2.24
CA HIS A 20 11.13 6.80 3.07
C HIS A 20 11.06 5.39 2.46
N ALA A 21 10.13 5.15 1.53
CA ALA A 21 9.83 3.84 0.97
C ALA A 21 9.23 3.94 -0.44
N GLN A 22 9.28 2.83 -1.17
CA GLN A 22 8.54 2.69 -2.42
C GLN A 22 7.07 2.39 -2.09
N VAL A 23 6.18 3.31 -2.43
CA VAL A 23 4.75 3.20 -2.14
C VAL A 23 4.01 2.86 -3.42
N ASP A 24 3.27 1.75 -3.40
CA ASP A 24 2.35 1.37 -4.46
C ASP A 24 0.91 1.54 -3.95
N ILE A 25 0.12 2.34 -4.65
CA ILE A 25 -1.29 2.57 -4.31
C ILE A 25 -2.14 1.67 -5.20
N LYS A 26 -2.76 0.66 -4.60
CA LYS A 26 -3.67 -0.27 -5.26
C LYS A 26 -4.93 -0.44 -4.43
N THR A 27 -5.80 0.56 -4.52
CA THR A 27 -7.08 0.55 -3.83
C THR A 27 -8.07 -0.40 -4.50
N GLY A 28 -8.86 -1.12 -3.72
CA GLY A 28 -9.94 -1.96 -4.25
C GLY A 28 -9.49 -3.30 -4.84
N LEU A 29 -8.29 -3.77 -4.47
CA LEU A 29 -7.85 -5.13 -4.79
C LEU A 29 -8.80 -6.15 -4.17
N LYS A 30 -9.11 -7.20 -4.92
CA LYS A 30 -9.76 -8.39 -4.33
C LYS A 30 -8.80 -9.10 -3.41
N THR A 31 -9.32 -9.80 -2.41
CA THR A 31 -8.52 -10.58 -1.46
C THR A 31 -7.56 -11.55 -2.16
N GLU A 32 -8.00 -12.18 -3.26
CA GLU A 32 -7.18 -13.11 -4.06
C GLU A 32 -5.98 -12.40 -4.72
N GLU A 33 -6.21 -11.21 -5.29
CA GLU A 33 -5.16 -10.41 -5.91
C GLU A 33 -4.19 -9.88 -4.86
N LEU A 34 -4.70 -9.44 -3.71
CA LEU A 34 -3.90 -9.02 -2.57
C LEU A 34 -2.97 -10.15 -2.13
N ILE A 35 -3.50 -11.37 -1.93
CA ILE A 35 -2.71 -12.55 -1.53
C ILE A 35 -1.61 -12.84 -2.56
N SER A 36 -1.90 -12.66 -3.86
CA SER A 36 -0.92 -12.92 -4.91
C SER A 36 0.23 -11.92 -4.95
N ILE A 37 0.01 -10.66 -4.54
CA ILE A 37 1.03 -9.61 -4.62
C ILE A 37 1.67 -9.25 -3.28
N ILE A 38 1.00 -9.54 -2.16
CA ILE A 38 1.43 -9.08 -0.83
C ILE A 38 2.81 -9.61 -0.41
N GLY A 39 3.24 -10.75 -0.95
CA GLY A 39 4.58 -11.30 -0.72
C GLY A 39 5.73 -10.41 -1.21
N ASP A 40 5.46 -9.50 -2.16
CA ASP A 40 6.45 -8.54 -2.66
C ASP A 40 6.57 -7.27 -1.79
N TYR A 41 5.69 -7.12 -0.79
CA TYR A 41 5.60 -5.92 0.04
C TYR A 41 6.02 -6.21 1.48
N GLU A 42 6.72 -5.25 2.09
CA GLU A 42 7.15 -5.33 3.49
C GLU A 42 6.11 -4.74 4.44
N ALA A 43 5.17 -3.93 3.92
CA ALA A 43 4.10 -3.34 4.69
C ALA A 43 2.81 -3.22 3.86
N LEU A 44 1.68 -3.34 4.55
CA LEU A 44 0.33 -3.13 4.01
C LEU A 44 -0.35 -2.02 4.82
N MET A 45 -0.90 -1.04 4.12
CA MET A 45 -1.69 0.06 4.69
C MET A 45 -3.16 -0.11 4.29
N VAL A 46 -4.04 -0.13 5.29
CA VAL A 46 -5.50 -0.27 5.15
C VAL A 46 -6.21 0.79 5.97
N ARG A 47 -7.45 1.14 5.59
CA ARG A 47 -8.31 2.08 6.29
C ARG A 47 -9.54 1.34 6.82
N SER A 48 -9.85 1.50 8.11
CA SER A 48 -11.08 0.98 8.73
C SER A 48 -12.29 1.89 8.49
#